data_AF-A0A7Y1Z3P3-F1
#
_entry.id   AF-A0A7Y1Z3P3-F1
#
_cell.length_a   1.000
_cell.length_b   1.000
_cell.length_c   1.000
_cell.angle_alpha   90.00
_cell.angle_beta   90.00
_cell.angle_gamma   90.00
#
_symmetry.space_group_name_H-M   'P 1'
#
loop_
_entity.id
_entity.type
_entity.pdbx_description
1 polymer ?
#
loop_
_entity_poly.entity_id
_entity_poly.type
_entity_poly.pdbx_seq_one_letter_code
_entity_poly.pdbx_strand_id
1 'polypeptide(L)'
;AVKSLEVLGLRGKIAIVGIAKRLEELFYPNDPIPLYLDKKSETLKIIQQLRNEAHRFGIEHHRNKRSKSALNTELETIPGIGEKTVVELLKHFKSAKRVSYAKIDELEDVVGASRAQKIYQYYHKN
;
A
#
# COMPACT_ATOMS: atom_id res chain seq x y z
N ALA A 1 20.79 -0.60 3.20
CA ALA A 1 21.19 0.80 2.97
C ALA A 1 22.70 0.94 2.87
N VAL A 2 23.47 0.68 3.95
CA VAL A 2 24.94 0.89 3.98
C VAL A 2 25.66 0.12 2.87
N LYS A 3 25.41 -1.19 2.75
CA LYS A 3 25.98 -2.04 1.68
C LYS A 3 25.73 -1.48 0.27
N SER A 4 24.55 -0.94 0.01
CA SER A 4 24.19 -0.35 -1.29
C SER A 4 24.99 0.93 -1.56
N LEU A 5 25.19 1.78 -0.56
CA LEU A 5 25.96 3.01 -0.69
C LEU A 5 27.47 2.75 -0.82
N GLU A 6 27.97 1.65 -0.24
CA GLU A 6 29.33 1.17 -0.50
C GLU A 6 29.54 0.75 -1.94
N VAL A 7 28.63 -0.05 -2.49
CA VAL A 7 28.70 -0.49 -3.90
C VAL A 7 28.70 0.72 -4.84
N LEU A 8 28.00 1.80 -4.49
CA LEU A 8 27.96 3.04 -5.27
C LEU A 8 29.15 3.99 -5.00
N GLY A 9 30.09 3.64 -4.11
CA GLY A 9 31.24 4.50 -3.78
C GLY A 9 30.83 5.82 -3.09
N LEU A 10 29.71 5.82 -2.38
CA LEU A 10 29.13 6.99 -1.69
C LEU A 10 29.38 6.96 -0.17
N ARG A 11 30.01 5.91 0.35
CA ARG A 11 30.39 5.82 1.78
C ARG A 11 31.35 6.95 2.13
N GLY A 12 31.04 7.68 3.21
CA GLY A 12 31.81 8.85 3.65
C GLY A 12 31.51 10.17 2.91
N LYS A 13 30.75 10.13 1.81
CA LYS A 13 30.30 11.34 1.09
C LYS A 13 28.92 11.81 1.53
N ILE A 14 28.10 10.89 2.03
CA ILE A 14 26.73 11.15 2.47
C ILE A 14 26.60 10.66 3.91
N ALA A 15 26.06 11.51 4.77
CA ALA A 15 25.71 11.12 6.12
C ALA A 15 24.51 10.16 6.10
N ILE A 16 24.64 9.04 6.79
CA ILE A 16 23.58 8.04 6.92
C ILE A 16 23.15 8.06 8.38
N VAL A 17 21.85 8.20 8.62
CA VAL A 17 21.26 8.16 9.95
C VAL A 17 19.97 7.35 9.91
N GLY A 18 19.75 6.51 10.91
CA GLY A 18 18.48 5.83 11.16
C GLY A 18 17.78 6.42 12.37
N ILE A 19 16.44 6.35 12.41
CA ILE A 19 15.65 6.76 13.58
C ILE A 19 14.85 5.56 14.11
N ALA A 20 14.93 5.31 15.43
CA ALA A 20 14.19 4.25 16.09
C ALA A 20 12.74 4.65 16.34
N LYS A 21 11.80 3.76 16.00
CA LYS A 21 10.37 4.08 16.00
C LYS A 21 9.77 4.39 17.39
N ARG A 22 10.31 3.84 18.48
CA ARG A 22 9.69 3.95 19.83
C ARG A 22 10.25 5.10 20.65
N LEU A 23 11.57 5.25 20.67
CA LEU A 23 12.27 6.23 21.50
C LEU A 23 12.77 7.43 20.71
N GLU A 24 12.61 7.43 19.38
CA GLU A 24 13.03 8.52 18.48
C GLU A 24 14.54 8.80 18.54
N GLU A 25 15.31 7.78 18.88
CA GLU A 25 16.76 7.79 18.96
C GLU A 25 17.38 7.71 17.56
N LEU A 26 18.46 8.48 17.36
CA LEU A 26 19.20 8.49 16.09
C LEU A 26 20.40 7.55 16.15
N PHE A 27 20.60 6.77 15.10
CA PHE A 27 21.70 5.81 15.01
C PHE A 27 22.54 6.06 13.76
N TYR A 28 23.86 6.12 13.95
CA TYR A 28 24.82 6.12 12.86
C TYR A 28 25.23 4.69 12.51
N PRO A 29 25.58 4.39 11.24
CA PRO A 29 26.08 3.09 10.87
C PRO A 29 27.31 2.68 11.68
N ASN A 30 27.26 1.48 12.27
CA ASN A 30 28.33 0.90 13.09
C ASN A 30 28.59 1.64 14.41
N ASP A 31 27.73 2.58 14.80
CA ASP A 31 27.74 3.17 16.14
C ASP A 31 26.65 2.50 16.99
N PRO A 32 27.01 1.76 18.06
CA PRO A 32 26.03 1.16 18.95
C PRO A 32 25.36 2.18 19.88
N ILE A 33 25.92 3.38 20.01
CA ILE A 33 25.40 4.41 20.93
C ILE A 33 24.44 5.32 20.15
N PRO A 34 23.17 5.44 20.59
CA PRO A 34 22.25 6.38 19.97
C PRO A 34 22.60 7.83 20.32
N LEU A 35 22.37 8.71 19.35
CA LEU A 35 22.27 10.15 19.56
C LEU A 35 20.85 10.50 20.00
N TYR A 36 20.76 11.15 21.17
CA TYR A 36 19.52 11.67 21.71
C TYR A 36 19.33 13.12 21.31
N LEU A 37 18.13 13.45 20.84
CA LEU A 37 17.67 14.82 20.70
C LEU A 37 16.63 15.13 21.77
N ASP A 38 16.57 16.40 22.19
CA ASP A 38 15.49 16.84 23.07
C ASP A 38 14.14 16.58 22.37
N LYS A 39 13.20 15.96 23.10
CA LYS A 39 11.84 15.66 22.65
C LYS A 39 11.07 16.91 22.25
N LYS A 40 11.47 18.08 22.75
CA LYS A 40 10.88 19.38 22.40
C LYS A 40 11.59 20.09 21.25
N SER A 41 12.73 19.56 20.78
CA SER A 41 13.50 20.20 19.71
C SER A 41 12.76 20.19 18.37
N GLU A 42 12.86 21.30 17.64
CA GLU A 42 12.34 21.41 16.27
C GLU A 42 13.08 20.46 15.32
N THR A 43 14.38 20.23 15.54
CA THR A 43 15.17 19.27 14.76
C THR A 43 14.57 17.87 14.81
N LEU A 44 14.18 17.39 16.00
CA LEU A 44 13.56 16.08 16.14
C LEU A 44 12.21 16.01 15.41
N LYS A 45 11.40 17.07 15.48
CA LYS A 45 10.12 17.15 14.77
C LYS A 45 10.28 16.99 13.26
N ILE A 46 11.28 17.65 12.66
CA ILE A 46 11.57 17.52 11.21
C ILE A 46 11.94 16.08 10.87
N ILE A 47 12.82 15.44 11.64
CA ILE A 47 13.23 14.05 11.38
C ILE A 47 12.04 13.09 11.52
N GLN A 48 11.18 13.30 12.52
CA GLN A 48 9.94 12.53 12.67
C GLN A 48 9.01 12.70 11.48
N GLN A 49 8.86 13.91 10.93
CA GLN A 49 8.05 14.16 9.74
C GLN A 49 8.60 13.40 8.53
N LEU A 50 9.92 13.44 8.29
CA LEU A 50 10.57 12.68 7.21
C LEU A 50 10.30 11.17 7.33
N ARG A 51 10.42 10.62 8.54
CA ARG A 51 10.11 9.21 8.82
C ARG A 51 8.63 8.90 8.55
N ASN A 52 7.73 9.73 9.06
CA ASN A 52 6.29 9.52 8.90
C ASN A 52 5.90 9.58 7.42
N GLU A 53 6.51 10.46 6.65
CA GLU A 53 6.27 10.56 5.20
C GLU A 53 6.82 9.35 4.45
N ALA A 54 8.02 8.87 4.80
CA ALA A 54 8.56 7.62 4.25
C ALA A 54 7.66 6.41 4.58
N HIS A 55 7.13 6.33 5.80
CA HIS A 55 6.15 5.31 6.19
C HIS A 55 4.83 5.46 5.41
N ARG A 56 4.28 6.67 5.31
CA ARG A 56 3.03 6.97 4.58
C ARG A 56 3.17 6.51 3.13
N PHE A 57 4.25 6.94 2.47
CA PHE A 57 4.57 6.58 1.10
C PHE A 57 4.71 5.07 0.92
N GLY A 58 5.45 4.39 1.80
CA GLY A 58 5.63 2.93 1.73
C GLY A 58 4.32 2.17 1.88
N ILE A 59 3.49 2.54 2.85
CA ILE A 59 2.16 1.93 3.08
C ILE A 59 1.25 2.17 1.89
N GLU A 60 1.20 3.40 1.38
CA GLU A 60 0.38 3.76 0.23
C GLU A 60 0.83 3.01 -1.03
N HIS A 61 2.14 2.93 -1.30
CA HIS A 61 2.68 2.18 -2.42
C HIS A 61 2.29 0.69 -2.35
N HIS A 62 2.44 0.05 -1.18
CA HIS A 62 2.05 -1.34 -1.00
C HIS A 62 0.52 -1.54 -1.04
N ARG A 63 -0.27 -0.58 -0.58
CA ARG A 63 -1.73 -0.59 -0.72
C ARG A 63 -2.14 -0.51 -2.19
N ASN A 64 -1.54 0.40 -2.95
CA ASN A 64 -1.81 0.58 -4.38
C ASN A 64 -1.34 -0.62 -5.20
N LYS A 65 -0.16 -1.18 -4.92
CA LYS A 65 0.33 -2.40 -5.56
C LYS A 65 -0.58 -3.60 -5.27
N ARG A 66 -1.04 -3.76 -4.02
CA ARG A 66 -2.02 -4.81 -3.69
C ARG A 66 -3.36 -4.57 -4.37
N SER A 67 -3.84 -3.33 -4.43
CA SER A 67 -5.08 -2.99 -5.14
C SER A 67 -4.97 -3.28 -6.64
N LYS A 68 -3.81 -3.04 -7.26
CA LYS A 68 -3.53 -3.35 -8.68
C LYS A 68 -3.34 -4.85 -8.93
N SER A 69 -2.67 -5.57 -8.04
CA SER A 69 -2.64 -7.03 -8.11
C SER A 69 -4.03 -7.62 -7.89
N ALA A 70 -4.87 -6.95 -7.11
CA ALA A 70 -6.28 -7.25 -6.95
C ALA A 70 -7.16 -6.62 -8.04
N LEU A 71 -6.58 -6.06 -9.11
CA LEU A 71 -7.26 -5.68 -10.36
C LEU A 71 -7.03 -6.78 -11.41
N ASN A 72 -5.85 -7.42 -11.43
CA ASN A 72 -5.61 -8.74 -12.07
C ASN A 72 -6.32 -9.89 -11.32
N THR A 73 -7.52 -9.63 -10.82
CA THR A 73 -8.34 -10.52 -10.00
C THR A 73 -9.21 -11.40 -10.87
N GLU A 74 -9.66 -12.51 -10.27
CA GLU A 74 -10.75 -13.39 -10.72
C GLU A 74 -11.89 -12.67 -11.47
N LEU A 75 -12.23 -11.43 -11.11
CA LEU A 75 -13.23 -10.62 -11.82
C LEU A 75 -12.96 -10.43 -13.32
N GLU A 76 -11.71 -10.30 -13.76
CA GLU A 76 -11.34 -10.23 -15.18
C GLU A 76 -11.39 -11.61 -15.86
N THR A 77 -11.33 -12.70 -15.08
CA THR A 77 -11.48 -14.06 -15.61
C THR A 77 -12.93 -14.44 -15.89
N ILE A 78 -13.90 -13.64 -15.41
CA ILE A 78 -15.32 -13.89 -15.63
C ILE A 78 -15.67 -13.59 -17.10
N PRO A 79 -16.13 -14.59 -17.88
CA PRO A 79 -16.45 -14.39 -19.28
C PRO A 79 -17.53 -13.32 -19.49
N GLY A 80 -17.18 -12.28 -20.24
CA GLY A 80 -18.08 -11.16 -20.56
C GLY A 80 -18.08 -10.01 -19.54
N ILE A 81 -17.16 -10.03 -18.56
CA ILE A 81 -16.84 -8.88 -17.71
C ILE A 81 -15.50 -8.30 -18.18
N GLY A 82 -15.52 -7.04 -18.63
CA GLY A 82 -14.31 -6.35 -19.09
C GLY A 82 -13.70 -5.45 -18.01
N GLU A 83 -12.46 -5.01 -18.24
CA GLU A 83 -11.68 -4.18 -17.31
C GLU A 83 -12.45 -2.94 -16.81
N LYS A 84 -13.21 -2.26 -17.68
CA LYS A 84 -14.05 -1.11 -17.28
C LYS A 84 -15.03 -1.45 -16.17
N THR A 85 -15.72 -2.58 -16.30
CA THR A 85 -16.68 -3.08 -15.30
C THR A 85 -15.98 -3.45 -14.00
N VAL A 86 -14.80 -4.09 -14.09
CA VAL A 86 -13.99 -4.47 -12.92
C VAL A 86 -13.53 -3.24 -12.15
N VAL A 87 -13.04 -2.21 -12.85
CA VAL A 87 -12.64 -0.94 -12.24
C VAL A 87 -13.82 -0.26 -11.54
N GLU A 88 -15.00 -0.27 -12.15
CA GLU A 88 -16.21 0.33 -11.58
C GLU A 88 -16.66 -0.38 -10.29
N LEU A 89 -16.66 -1.72 -10.30
CA LEU A 89 -16.92 -2.55 -9.12
C LEU A 89 -15.90 -2.31 -8.02
N LEU A 90 -14.61 -2.28 -8.33
CA LEU A 90 -13.56 -2.08 -7.33
C LEU A 90 -13.56 -0.64 -6.79
N LYS A 91 -13.99 0.34 -7.57
CA LYS A 91 -14.17 1.72 -7.09
C LYS A 91 -15.28 1.79 -6.03
N HIS A 92 -16.38 1.07 -6.24
CA HIS A 92 -17.52 1.00 -5.33
C HIS A 92 -17.21 0.12 -4.10
N PHE A 93 -16.92 -1.17 -4.33
CA PHE A 93 -16.76 -2.18 -3.29
C PHE A 93 -15.36 -2.23 -2.66
N LYS A 94 -14.36 -1.54 -3.21
CA LYS A 94 -12.96 -1.45 -2.71
C LYS A 94 -12.12 -2.73 -2.81
N SER A 95 -12.71 -3.91 -2.96
CA SER A 95 -11.97 -5.17 -3.14
C SER A 95 -12.81 -6.26 -3.82
N ALA A 96 -12.16 -7.17 -4.56
CA ALA A 96 -12.84 -8.30 -5.20
C ALA A 96 -13.54 -9.22 -4.18
N LYS A 97 -12.93 -9.39 -2.99
CA LYS A 97 -13.56 -10.12 -1.88
C LYS A 97 -14.87 -9.48 -1.40
N ARG A 98 -15.01 -8.16 -1.49
CA ARG A 98 -16.30 -7.52 -1.17
C ARG A 98 -17.33 -7.70 -2.29
N VAL A 99 -16.88 -7.73 -3.54
CA VAL A 99 -17.74 -8.05 -4.69
C VAL A 99 -18.31 -9.47 -4.57
N SER A 100 -17.53 -10.45 -4.10
CA SER A 100 -18.01 -11.83 -3.92
C SER A 100 -19.09 -11.99 -2.84
N TYR A 101 -19.15 -11.09 -1.84
CA TYR A 101 -20.18 -11.11 -0.80
C TYR A 101 -21.33 -10.13 -1.06
N ALA A 102 -21.24 -9.32 -2.11
CA ALA A 102 -22.27 -8.33 -2.42
C ALA A 102 -23.57 -9.05 -2.84
N LYS A 103 -24.70 -8.47 -2.46
CA LYS A 103 -26.01 -8.96 -2.92
C LYS A 103 -26.17 -8.65 -4.40
N ILE A 104 -27.02 -9.41 -5.08
CA ILE A 104 -27.26 -9.20 -6.51
C ILE A 104 -27.77 -7.78 -6.79
N ASP A 105 -28.70 -7.26 -5.98
CA ASP A 105 -29.24 -5.89 -6.10
C ASP A 105 -28.13 -4.82 -6.05
N GLU A 106 -27.16 -4.96 -5.13
CA GLU A 106 -26.04 -4.03 -5.00
C GLU A 106 -25.08 -4.10 -6.21
N LEU A 107 -24.96 -5.27 -6.86
CA LEU A 107 -24.20 -5.42 -8.09
C LEU A 107 -24.96 -4.82 -9.28
N GLU A 108 -26.28 -4.97 -9.33
CA GLU A 108 -27.13 -4.41 -10.38
C GLU A 108 -27.06 -2.89 -10.43
N ASP A 109 -27.05 -2.24 -9.28
CA ASP A 109 -26.93 -0.78 -9.16
C ASP A 109 -25.64 -0.23 -9.78
N VAL A 110 -24.56 -1.03 -9.78
CA VAL A 110 -23.24 -0.60 -10.26
C VAL A 110 -23.00 -0.95 -11.72
N VAL A 111 -23.40 -2.15 -12.17
CA VAL A 111 -23.02 -2.67 -13.50
C VAL A 111 -24.18 -3.12 -14.38
N GLY A 112 -25.41 -3.03 -13.87
CA GLY A 112 -26.65 -3.46 -14.52
C GLY A 112 -26.93 -4.96 -14.41
N ALA A 113 -28.21 -5.32 -14.52
CA ALA A 113 -28.74 -6.69 -14.32
C ALA A 113 -27.96 -7.80 -15.04
N SER A 114 -27.67 -7.62 -16.34
CA SER A 114 -26.99 -8.66 -17.13
C SER A 114 -25.58 -9.01 -16.63
N ARG A 115 -24.81 -8.00 -16.19
CA ARG A 115 -23.43 -8.21 -15.71
C ARG A 115 -23.42 -8.66 -14.26
N ALA A 116 -24.30 -8.09 -13.43
CA ALA A 116 -24.48 -8.47 -12.03
C ALA A 116 -24.82 -9.96 -11.90
N GLN A 117 -25.73 -10.48 -12.72
CA GLN A 117 -26.10 -11.90 -12.72
C GLN A 117 -24.89 -12.81 -12.98
N LYS A 118 -24.03 -12.47 -13.96
CA LYS A 118 -22.84 -13.26 -14.29
C LYS A 118 -21.83 -13.28 -13.15
N ILE A 119 -21.61 -12.13 -12.52
CA ILE A 119 -20.70 -12.00 -11.38
C ILE A 119 -21.22 -12.77 -10.18
N TYR A 120 -22.51 -12.61 -9.85
CA TYR A 120 -23.15 -13.32 -8.75
C TYR A 120 -23.11 -14.83 -8.95
N GLN A 121 -23.43 -15.30 -10.16
CA GLN A 121 -23.34 -16.72 -10.52
C GLN A 121 -21.90 -17.27 -10.47
N TYR A 122 -20.88 -16.48 -10.82
CA TYR A 122 -19.49 -16.92 -10.75
C TYR A 122 -19.06 -17.21 -9.30
N TYR A 123 -19.45 -16.37 -8.35
CA TYR A 123 -19.08 -16.53 -6.94
C TYR A 123 -19.99 -17.48 -6.14
N HIS A 124 -21.21 -17.74 -6.62
CA HIS A 124 -22.20 -18.60 -5.94
C HIS A 124 -22.50 -19.90 -6.69
N LYS A 125 -21.82 -20.17 -7.82
CA LYS A 125 -21.72 -21.53 -8.36
C LYS A 125 -20.68 -22.28 -7.55
N ASN A 126 -21.09 -23.41 -6.97
CA ASN A 126 -20.20 -24.39 -6.36
C ASN A 126 -19.03 -24.76 -7.28
#